data_AF-A0A424YL31-F1
#
_entry.id   AF-A0A424YL31-F1
#
_cell.length_a   1.000
_cell.length_b   1.000
_cell.length_c   1.000
_cell.angle_alpha   90.00
_cell.angle_beta   90.00
_cell.angle_gamma   90.00
#
_symmetry.space_group_name_H-M   'P 1'
#
loop_
_entity.id
_entity.type
_entity.pdbx_description
1 polymer ?
#
loop_
_entity_poly.entity_id
_entity_poly.type
_entity_poly.pdbx_seq_one_letter_code
_entity_poly.pdbx_strand_id
1 'polypeptide(L)'
;MRLLDVEKGKVPCLPGNPVTLDRCRFCAHSRYFLVNGKRVISPARAYCSRSGDTEEVDLQHVTRVWCDDMDAEGYRSIMSIIS
;
A
#
# COMPACT_ATOMS: atom_id res chain seq x y z
N MET A 1 -9.17 -5.98 7.00
CA MET A 1 -7.88 -5.39 6.60
C MET A 1 -6.75 -6.33 7.02
N ARG A 2 -5.81 -6.61 6.12
CA ARG A 2 -4.58 -7.37 6.40
C ARG A 2 -3.47 -6.42 6.84
N LEU A 3 -2.63 -6.86 7.76
CA LEU A 3 -1.39 -6.17 8.13
C LEU A 3 -0.23 -6.96 7.54
N LEU A 4 0.52 -6.34 6.63
CA LEU A 4 1.63 -6.96 5.92
C LEU A 4 2.95 -6.40 6.46
N ASP A 5 3.81 -7.26 7.01
CA ASP A 5 5.16 -6.88 7.37
C ASP A 5 6.01 -6.67 6.11
N VAL A 6 6.87 -5.66 6.13
CA VAL A 6 7.80 -5.38 5.05
C VAL A 6 9.06 -6.21 5.23
N GLU A 7 9.40 -6.94 4.18
CA GLU A 7 10.63 -7.72 4.10
C GLU A 7 11.45 -7.23 2.91
N LYS A 8 12.65 -6.69 3.19
CA LYS A 8 13.59 -6.22 2.15
C LYS A 8 12.94 -5.27 1.12
N GLY A 9 12.13 -4.32 1.60
CA GLY A 9 11.43 -3.33 0.75
C GLY A 9 10.26 -3.89 -0.05
N LYS A 10 9.74 -5.07 0.31
CA LYS A 10 8.60 -5.72 -0.33
C LYS A 10 7.56 -6.14 0.71
N VAL A 11 6.32 -6.25 0.27
CA VAL A 11 5.23 -6.86 1.06
C VAL A 11 4.85 -8.21 0.46
N PRO A 12 4.54 -9.22 1.30
CA PRO A 12 3.99 -10.50 0.85
C PRO A 12 2.52 -10.32 0.45
N CYS A 13 2.29 -9.66 -0.68
CA CYS A 13 0.94 -9.32 -1.17
C CYS A 13 0.09 -10.58 -1.38
N LEU A 14 0.66 -11.57 -2.07
CA LEU A 14 0.13 -12.92 -2.22
C LEU A 14 1.24 -13.96 -1.95
N PRO A 15 0.88 -15.21 -1.61
CA PRO A 15 1.86 -16.29 -1.47
C PRO A 15 2.73 -16.41 -2.72
N GLY A 16 4.06 -16.36 -2.54
CA GLY A 16 5.04 -16.46 -3.63
C GLY A 16 5.13 -15.24 -4.56
N ASN A 17 4.30 -14.21 -4.37
CA ASN A 17 4.22 -13.04 -5.25
C ASN A 17 4.38 -11.74 -4.43
N PRO A 18 5.60 -11.43 -3.98
CA PRO A 18 5.88 -10.22 -3.24
C PRO A 18 5.82 -8.99 -4.15
N VAL A 19 5.39 -7.86 -3.60
CA VAL A 19 5.25 -6.59 -4.33
C VAL A 19 6.16 -5.55 -3.68
N THR A 20 6.92 -4.80 -4.48
CA THR A 20 7.78 -3.72 -3.98
C THR A 20 6.95 -2.59 -3.36
N LEU A 21 7.52 -1.89 -2.39
CA LEU A 21 6.87 -0.73 -1.78
C LEU A 21 6.56 0.37 -2.81
N ASP A 22 7.43 0.57 -3.80
CA ASP A 22 7.21 1.50 -4.92
C ASP A 22 5.92 1.25 -5.68
N ARG A 23 5.56 -0.03 -5.85
CA ARG A 23 4.30 -0.44 -6.46
C ARG A 23 3.17 -0.35 -5.42
N CYS A 24 3.40 -0.91 -4.24
CA CYS A 24 2.38 -1.02 -3.19
C CYS A 24 1.78 0.34 -2.81
N ARG A 25 2.57 1.42 -2.77
CA ARG A 25 2.08 2.79 -2.47
C ARG A 25 1.05 3.33 -3.45
N PHE A 26 0.97 2.76 -4.65
CA PHE A 26 -0.04 3.06 -5.67
C PHE A 26 -1.04 1.92 -5.87
N CYS A 27 -1.08 0.95 -4.94
CA CYS A 27 -2.08 -0.10 -4.97
C CYS A 27 -3.41 0.43 -4.45
N ALA A 28 -4.51 0.14 -5.15
CA ALA A 28 -5.86 0.52 -4.74
C ALA A 28 -6.31 -0.09 -3.41
N HIS A 29 -5.67 -1.17 -2.96
CA HIS A 29 -5.91 -1.79 -1.66
C HIS A 29 -5.03 -1.23 -0.53
N SER A 30 -3.95 -0.53 -0.85
CA SER A 30 -3.11 0.09 0.19
C SER A 30 -3.88 1.21 0.89
N ARG A 31 -3.82 1.24 2.22
CA ARG A 31 -4.51 2.26 3.03
C ARG A 31 -3.56 3.09 3.86
N TYR A 32 -2.62 2.45 4.52
CA TYR A 32 -1.67 3.13 5.39
C TYR A 32 -0.31 2.42 5.40
N PHE A 33 0.73 3.20 5.64
CA PHE A 33 2.10 2.75 5.79
C PHE A 33 2.58 3.06 7.21
N LEU A 34 3.25 2.11 7.88
CA LEU A 34 3.92 2.35 9.15
C LEU A 34 5.34 2.84 8.87
N VAL A 35 5.57 4.14 8.99
CA VAL A 35 6.85 4.81 8.75
C VAL A 35 7.37 5.33 10.08
N ASN A 36 8.55 4.87 10.52
CA ASN A 36 9.15 5.32 11.79
C ASN A 36 8.18 5.24 13.00
N GLY A 37 7.38 4.17 13.06
CA GLY A 37 6.38 3.97 14.12
C GLY A 37 5.10 4.81 13.98
N LYS A 38 4.97 5.64 12.94
CA LYS A 38 3.79 6.46 12.65
C LYS A 38 3.01 5.90 11.47
N ARG A 39 1.68 6.00 11.57
CA ARG A 39 0.77 5.61 10.49
C ARG A 39 0.63 6.79 9.53
N VAL A 40 1.04 6.58 8.28
CA VAL A 40 0.99 7.55 7.18
C VAL A 40 -0.06 7.08 6.16
N ILE A 41 -0.87 8.00 5.64
CA ILE A 41 -1.92 7.69 4.65
C ILE A 41 -1.28 7.25 3.33
N SER A 42 -1.87 6.24 2.67
CA SER A 42 -1.38 5.76 1.38
C SER A 42 -1.51 6.82 0.27
N PRO A 43 -0.49 6.98 -0.60
CA PRO A 43 -0.57 7.85 -1.78
C PRO A 43 -1.68 7.49 -2.76
N ALA A 44 -2.05 6.21 -2.83
CA ALA A 44 -3.17 5.77 -3.65
C ALA A 44 -4.50 6.44 -3.26
N ARG A 45 -4.61 6.99 -2.04
CA ARG A 45 -5.81 7.65 -1.54
C ARG A 45 -6.02 9.06 -2.12
N ALA A 46 -4.98 9.68 -2.67
CA ALA A 46 -5.09 10.92 -3.46
C ALA A 46 -6.10 10.77 -4.61
N TYR A 47 -6.14 9.60 -5.23
CA TYR A 47 -7.00 9.28 -6.36
C TYR A 47 -8.35 8.65 -5.95
N CYS A 48 -8.60 8.53 -4.65
CA CYS A 48 -9.88 8.04 -4.16
C CYS A 48 -10.87 9.20 -4.12
N SER A 49 -11.96 9.12 -4.90
CA SER A 49 -13.04 10.11 -4.96
C SER A 49 -13.71 10.40 -3.60
N ARG A 50 -13.52 9.52 -2.60
CA ARG A 50 -14.09 9.65 -1.25
C ARG A 50 -13.19 10.34 -0.24
N SER A 51 -11.87 10.37 -0.43
CA SER A 51 -10.93 10.94 0.54
C SER A 51 -10.05 12.04 -0.02
N GLY A 52 -9.49 11.87 -1.23
CA GLY A 52 -8.62 12.88 -1.87
C GLY A 52 -7.36 13.26 -1.08
N ASP A 53 -7.04 12.54 -0.01
CA ASP A 53 -5.98 12.87 0.94
C ASP A 53 -4.77 11.94 0.77
N THR A 54 -3.57 12.46 0.96
CA THR A 54 -2.31 11.75 0.76
C THR A 54 -1.17 12.39 1.52
N GLU A 55 -0.22 11.56 1.93
CA GLU A 55 1.08 11.98 2.40
C GLU A 55 2.17 11.26 1.59
N GLU A 56 3.30 11.92 1.39
CA GLU A 56 4.47 11.26 0.83
C GLU A 56 4.98 10.21 1.83
N VAL A 57 5.24 9.00 1.34
CA VAL A 57 5.70 7.89 2.18
C VAL A 57 7.20 7.70 1.96
N ASP A 58 7.97 7.90 3.03
CA ASP A 58 9.37 7.51 3.06
C ASP A 58 9.50 5.98 3.07
N LEU A 59 9.70 5.41 1.88
CA LEU A 59 9.73 3.97 1.67
C LEU A 59 10.90 3.26 2.36
N GLN A 60 11.97 3.97 2.69
CA GLN A 60 13.14 3.36 3.34
C GLN A 60 12.86 2.98 4.80
N HIS A 61 11.90 3.65 5.41
CA HIS A 61 11.55 3.48 6.83
C HIS A 61 10.19 2.79 7.03
N VAL A 62 9.58 2.26 5.96
CA VAL A 62 8.34 1.49 6.07
C VAL A 62 8.63 0.12 6.66
N THR A 63 7.89 -0.20 7.72
CA THR A 63 7.97 -1.52 8.39
C THR A 63 6.72 -2.36 8.18
N ARG A 64 5.56 -1.74 7.96
CA ARG A 64 4.28 -2.43 7.73
C ARG A 64 3.37 -1.68 6.79
N VAL A 65 2.45 -2.42 6.17
CA VAL A 65 1.39 -1.87 5.32
C VAL A 65 0.04 -2.42 5.74
N TRP A 66 -0.93 -1.53 5.91
CA TRP A 66 -2.35 -1.88 6.06
C TRP A 66 -2.98 -2.01 4.68
N CYS A 67 -3.43 -3.23 4.36
CA CYS A 67 -3.97 -3.61 3.05
C CYS A 67 -5.44 -4.02 3.18
N ASP A 68 -6.30 -3.48 2.32
CA ASP A 68 -7.73 -3.80 2.27
C ASP A 68 -8.08 -4.95 1.32
N ASP A 69 -7.09 -5.57 0.69
CA ASP A 69 -7.27 -6.78 -0.10
C ASP A 69 -7.55 -7.96 0.84
N MET A 70 -8.83 -8.24 1.11
CA MET A 70 -9.27 -9.36 1.95
C MET A 70 -9.48 -10.64 1.15
N ASP A 71 -9.78 -10.50 -0.14
CA ASP A 71 -10.14 -11.60 -1.04
C ASP A 71 -8.94 -12.15 -1.82
N ALA A 72 -7.74 -11.66 -1.50
CA ALA A 72 -6.50 -12.06 -2.15
C ALA A 72 -6.50 -11.81 -3.67
N GLU A 73 -7.08 -10.67 -4.10
CA GLU A 73 -6.98 -10.18 -5.48
C GLU A 73 -5.54 -9.82 -5.87
N GLY A 74 -4.73 -9.44 -4.88
CA GLY A 74 -3.35 -9.03 -5.08
C GLY A 74 -3.19 -7.58 -5.51
N TYR A 75 -2.10 -7.29 -6.22
CA TYR A 75 -1.76 -5.92 -6.59
C TYR A 75 -2.69 -5.36 -7.68
N ARG A 76 -3.35 -4.24 -7.38
CA ARG A 76 -4.16 -3.46 -8.32
C ARG A 76 -3.64 -2.04 -8.41
N SER A 77 -3.06 -1.65 -9.53
CA SER A 77 -2.60 -0.26 -9.75
C SER A 77 -3.80 0.69 -9.75
N ILE A 78 -3.76 1.75 -8.94
CA ILE A 78 -4.82 2.77 -8.94
C ILE A 78 -4.95 3.44 -10.30
N MET A 79 -3.83 3.61 -11.02
CA MET A 79 -3.82 4.20 -12.37
C MET A 79 -4.64 3.38 -13.37
N SER A 80 -4.64 2.05 -13.26
CA SER A 80 -5.41 1.17 -14.13
C SER A 80 -6.91 1.17 -13.82
N ILE A 81 -7.31 1.69 -12.65
CA ILE A 81 -8.72 1.75 -12.22
C ILE A 81 -9.35 3.10 -12.59
N ILE A 82 -8.56 4.17 -12.64
CA ILE A 82 -9.03 5.53 -12.94
C ILE A 82 -8.87 5.92 -14.42
N SER A 83 -8.38 5.01 -15.27
CA SER A 83 -8.28 5.21 -16.72
C SER A 83 -9.61 4.96 -17.43
#